data_AF-A0A528V2H0-F1
#
_entry.id   AF-A0A528V2H0-F1
#
_cell.length_a   1.000
_cell.length_b   1.000
_cell.length_c   1.000
_cell.angle_alpha   90.00
_cell.angle_beta   90.00
_cell.angle_gamma   90.00
#
_symmetry.space_group_name_H-M   'P 1'
#
loop_
_entity.id
_entity.type
_entity.pdbx_description
1 polymer ?
#
loop_
_entity_poly.entity_id
_entity_poly.type
_entity_poly.pdbx_seq_one_letter_code
_entity_poly.pdbx_strand_id
1 'polypeptide(L)'
;IFVPILLAVSTYSLWWPFSPNAIDLRAINKGPSAIHWLGSDGVGRDVMARLLQGGRISLLVAVCSVAISIVIGFLVGAVASFG
;
A
#
# COMPACT_ATOMS: atom_id res chain seq x y z
N ILE A 1 10.94 -1.74 -13.21
CA ILE A 1 10.92 -2.08 -11.76
C ILE A 1 9.64 -1.61 -11.04
N PHE A 2 9.10 -0.41 -11.34
CA PHE A 2 7.89 0.09 -10.68
C PHE A 2 6.60 -0.66 -11.03
N VAL A 3 6.40 -1.01 -12.31
CA VAL A 3 5.20 -1.72 -12.79
C VAL A 3 4.90 -3.02 -12.01
N PRO A 4 5.85 -3.97 -11.82
CA PRO A 4 5.57 -5.17 -11.06
C PRO A 4 5.27 -4.88 -9.57
N ILE A 5 5.88 -3.86 -8.97
CA ILE A 5 5.59 -3.44 -7.59
C ILE A 5 4.16 -2.90 -7.48
N LEU A 6 3.73 -2.06 -8.42
CA LEU A 6 2.37 -1.52 -8.46
C LEU A 6 1.32 -2.63 -8.63
N LEU A 7 1.59 -3.61 -9.51
CA LEU A 7 0.73 -4.76 -9.71
C LEU A 7 0.65 -5.64 -8.47
N ALA A 8 1.79 -5.92 -7.83
CA ALA A 8 1.85 -6.70 -6.60
C ALA A 8 1.04 -6.03 -5.49
N VAL A 9 1.27 -4.73 -5.24
CA VAL A 9 0.58 -3.95 -4.20
C VAL A 9 -0.92 -3.83 -4.48
N SER A 10 -1.33 -3.66 -5.73
CA SER A 10 -2.76 -3.51 -6.07
C SER A 10 -3.52 -4.83 -6.03
N THR A 11 -2.86 -5.93 -6.39
CA THR A 11 -3.47 -7.26 -6.54
C THR A 11 -3.23 -8.15 -5.33
N TYR A 12 -2.60 -7.65 -4.26
CA TYR A 12 -2.15 -8.47 -3.13
C TYR A 12 -3.27 -9.32 -2.50
N SER A 13 -4.50 -8.80 -2.47
CA SER A 13 -5.68 -9.50 -1.93
C SER A 13 -6.04 -10.78 -2.70
N LEU A 14 -5.55 -10.96 -3.93
CA LEU A 14 -5.88 -12.11 -4.78
C LEU A 14 -4.96 -13.31 -4.54
N TRP A 15 -3.69 -13.03 -4.24
CA TRP A 15 -2.63 -14.06 -4.18
C TRP A 15 -2.01 -14.20 -2.79
N TRP A 16 -2.19 -13.22 -1.89
CA TRP A 16 -1.71 -13.32 -0.52
C TRP A 16 -2.82 -13.82 0.41
N PRO A 17 -2.66 -15.00 1.05
CA PRO A 17 -3.73 -15.62 1.82
C PRO A 17 -3.92 -15.01 3.21
N PHE A 18 -2.94 -14.26 3.72
CA PHE A 18 -2.98 -13.69 5.06
C PHE A 18 -3.64 -12.31 5.05
N SER A 19 -4.61 -12.11 5.94
CA SER A 19 -5.19 -10.78 6.12
C SER A 19 -4.22 -9.89 6.92
N PRO A 20 -4.06 -8.60 6.57
CA PRO A 20 -3.13 -7.69 7.26
C PRO A 20 -3.42 -7.51 8.76
N ASN A 21 -4.66 -7.76 9.18
CA ASN A 21 -5.13 -7.60 10.55
C ASN A 21 -5.41 -8.95 11.25
N ALA A 22 -5.16 -10.08 10.59
CA ALA A 22 -5.30 -11.39 11.24
C ALA A 22 -4.18 -11.54 12.27
N ILE A 23 -4.58 -11.84 13.50
CA ILE A 23 -3.68 -12.04 14.63
C ILE A 23 -3.49 -13.56 14.80
N ASP A 24 -2.26 -14.03 14.64
CA ASP A 24 -1.87 -15.39 15.00
C ASP A 24 -0.94 -15.37 16.23
N LEU A 25 -1.51 -15.67 17.40
CA LEU A 25 -0.78 -15.72 18.66
C LEU A 25 0.34 -16.79 18.67
N ARG A 26 0.28 -17.79 17.79
CA ARG A 26 1.32 -18.82 17.66
C ARG A 26 2.48 -18.38 16.78
N ALA A 27 2.34 -17.25 16.10
CA ALA A 27 3.34 -16.65 15.25
C ALA A 27 3.82 -15.31 15.79
N ILE A 28 3.86 -15.08 17.11
CA ILE A 28 4.41 -13.84 17.66
C ILE A 28 5.93 -13.78 17.45
N ASN A 29 6.43 -12.66 16.91
CA ASN A 29 7.87 -12.39 16.71
C ASN A 29 8.63 -13.51 15.97
N LYS A 30 7.96 -14.27 15.09
CA LYS A 30 8.64 -15.22 14.22
C LYS A 30 9.36 -14.48 13.09
N GLY A 31 10.59 -14.91 12.84
CA GLY A 31 11.40 -14.45 11.71
C GLY A 31 10.84 -14.92 10.35
N PRO A 32 11.53 -14.55 9.25
CA PRO A 32 11.16 -14.95 7.91
C PRO A 32 10.98 -16.46 7.77
N SER A 33 9.86 -16.89 7.20
CA SER A 33 9.52 -18.30 6.99
C SER A 33 8.79 -18.50 5.66
N ALA A 34 8.71 -19.73 5.17
CA ALA A 34 7.96 -20.04 3.94
C ALA A 34 6.46 -19.66 4.02
N ILE A 35 5.92 -19.61 5.24
CA ILE A 35 4.54 -19.23 5.55
C ILE A 35 4.44 -17.69 5.65
N HIS A 36 5.32 -17.06 6.42
CA HIS A 36 5.39 -15.61 6.58
C HIS A 36 6.70 -15.09 5.96
N TRP A 37 6.67 -14.69 4.69
CA TRP A 37 7.89 -14.37 3.93
C TRP A 37 8.76 -13.28 4.58
N LEU A 38 8.14 -12.31 5.24
CA LEU A 38 8.82 -11.26 6.01
C LEU A 38 8.68 -11.43 7.52
N GLY A 39 8.19 -12.59 7.95
CA GLY A 39 7.89 -12.87 9.33
C GLY A 39 6.63 -12.16 9.82
N SER A 40 6.53 -12.11 11.14
CA SER A 40 5.34 -11.69 11.88
C SER A 40 5.71 -10.65 12.92
N ASP A 41 4.78 -9.75 13.23
CA ASP A 41 5.01 -8.67 14.19
C ASP A 41 4.90 -9.11 15.66
N GLY A 42 5.05 -8.14 16.59
CA GLY A 42 4.93 -8.38 18.03
C GLY A 42 3.53 -8.80 18.51
N VAL A 43 2.55 -8.82 17.62
CA VAL A 43 1.18 -9.29 17.88
C VAL A 43 0.89 -10.56 17.05
N GLY A 44 1.83 -11.03 16.23
CA GLY A 44 1.66 -12.21 15.37
C GLY A 44 0.91 -11.95 14.05
N ARG A 45 0.89 -10.70 13.58
CA ARG A 45 0.37 -10.32 12.25
C ARG A 45 1.45 -10.46 11.20
N ASP A 46 1.07 -10.93 10.01
CA ASP A 46 1.99 -11.06 8.88
C ASP A 46 2.53 -9.69 8.42
N VAL A 47 3.87 -9.55 8.39
CA VAL A 47 4.52 -8.30 8.03
C VAL A 47 4.36 -8.01 6.54
N MET A 48 4.39 -9.03 5.68
CA MET A 48 4.24 -8.88 4.22
C MET A 48 2.85 -8.35 3.85
N ALA A 49 1.79 -8.92 4.41
CA ALA A 49 0.41 -8.47 4.22
C ALA A 49 0.25 -6.99 4.60
N ARG A 50 0.86 -6.56 5.70
CA ARG A 50 0.80 -5.16 6.15
C ARG A 50 1.60 -4.21 5.26
N LEU A 51 2.75 -4.64 4.76
CA LEU A 51 3.51 -3.84 3.81
C LEU A 51 2.76 -3.64 2.50
N LEU A 52 2.13 -4.69 1.96
CA LEU A 52 1.34 -4.61 0.73
C LEU A 52 0.10 -3.71 0.93
N GLN A 53 -0.62 -3.89 2.05
CA GLN A 53 -1.77 -3.03 2.37
C GLN A 53 -1.37 -1.57 2.62
N GLY A 54 -0.26 -1.33 3.32
CA GLY A 54 0.29 0.02 3.54
C GLY A 54 0.70 0.66 2.21
N GLY A 55 1.34 -0.09 1.33
CA GLY A 55 1.67 0.35 -0.03
C GLY A 55 0.44 0.78 -0.82
N ARG A 56 -0.66 0.01 -0.74
CA ARG A 56 -1.91 0.32 -1.44
C ARG A 56 -2.53 1.63 -0.95
N ILE A 57 -2.52 1.86 0.37
CA ILE A 57 -3.01 3.10 0.97
C ILE A 57 -2.14 4.29 0.52
N SER A 58 -0.82 4.16 0.57
CA SER A 58 0.10 5.22 0.12
C SER A 58 -0.09 5.58 -1.36
N LEU A 59 -0.33 4.59 -2.23
CA LEU A 59 -0.63 4.83 -3.64
C LEU A 59 -1.94 5.61 -3.81
N LEU A 60 -2.99 5.25 -3.07
CA LEU A 60 -4.27 5.95 -3.12
C LEU A 60 -4.11 7.41 -2.69
N VAL A 61 -3.39 7.66 -1.59
CA VAL A 61 -3.11 9.03 -1.11
C VAL A 61 -2.32 9.84 -2.14
N ALA A 62 -1.29 9.24 -2.75
CA ALA A 62 -0.51 9.91 -3.79
C ALA A 62 -1.37 10.31 -4.99
N VAL A 63 -2.22 9.41 -5.48
CA VAL A 63 -3.13 9.68 -6.61
C VAL A 63 -4.11 10.80 -6.26
N CYS A 64 -4.74 10.76 -5.08
CA CYS A 64 -5.64 11.81 -4.64
C CYS A 64 -4.95 13.17 -4.53
N SER A 65 -3.74 13.20 -3.97
CA SER A 65 -2.94 14.43 -3.85
C SER A 65 -2.67 15.05 -5.22
N VAL A 66 -2.19 14.25 -6.17
CA VAL A 66 -1.91 14.69 -7.55
C VAL A 66 -3.17 15.19 -8.25
N ALA A 67 -4.30 14.48 -8.10
CA ALA A 67 -5.57 14.90 -8.70
C ALA A 67 -6.00 16.29 -8.19
N ILE A 68 -5.89 16.53 -6.88
CA ILE A 68 -6.22 17.83 -6.28
C ILE A 68 -5.27 18.91 -6.82
N SER A 69 -3.96 18.65 -6.85
CA SER A 69 -2.98 19.61 -7.39
C SER A 69 -3.24 19.96 -8.85
N ILE A 70 -3.62 18.98 -9.68
CA ILE A 70 -3.97 19.21 -11.08
C ILE A 70 -5.20 20.10 -11.19
N VAL A 71 -6.26 19.82 -10.43
CA VAL A 71 -7.50 20.62 -10.47
C VAL A 71 -7.22 22.07 -10.08
N ILE A 72 -6.50 22.29 -8.96
CA ILE A 72 -6.17 23.64 -8.49
C ILE A 72 -5.26 24.35 -9.50
N GLY A 73 -4.19 23.68 -9.95
CA GLY A 73 -3.24 24.23 -10.91
C GLY A 73 -3.91 24.59 -12.24
N PHE A 74 -4.82 23.74 -12.72
CA PHE A 74 -5.59 23.98 -13.93
C PHE A 74 -6.50 25.21 -13.80
N LEU A 75 -7.26 25.33 -12.69
CA LEU A 75 -8.13 26.49 -12.46
C LEU A 75 -7.33 27.79 -12.38
N VAL A 76 -6.24 27.81 -11.61
CA VAL A 76 -5.38 28.99 -11.48
C VAL A 76 -4.75 29.36 -12.82
N GLY A 77 -4.22 28.37 -13.56
CA GLY A 77 -3.64 28.58 -14.88
C GLY A 77 -4.64 29.12 -15.90
N ALA A 78 -5.87 28.58 -15.90
CA ALA A 78 -6.94 29.07 -16.76
C ALA A 78 -7.28 30.53 -16.47
N VAL A 79 -7.43 30.91 -15.20
CA VAL A 79 -7.68 32.31 -14.80
C VAL A 79 -6.54 33.23 -15.22
N ALA A 80 -5.28 32.80 -15.01
CA ALA A 80 -4.11 33.58 -15.38
C ALA A 80 -3.95 33.77 -16.90
N SER A 81 -4.50 32.85 -17.71
CA SER A 81 -4.40 32.93 -19.18
C SER A 81 -5.29 33.99 -19.83
N PHE A 82 -6.27 34.53 -19.10
CA PHE A 82 -7.15 35.58 -19.61
C PHE A 82 -6.54 36.98 -19.58
N GLY A 83 -5.35 37.16 -18.98
CA GLY A 83 -4.62 38.42 -18.85
C GLY A 83 -3.44 38.54 -19.79
#